data_AF-A0A1F4B4I9-F1
#
_entry.id   AF-A0A1F4B4I9-F1
#
_cell.length_a   1.000
_cell.length_b   1.000
_cell.length_c   1.000
_cell.angle_alpha   90.00
_cell.angle_beta   90.00
_cell.angle_gamma   90.00
#
_symmetry.space_group_name_H-M   'P 1'
#
loop_
_entity.id
_entity.type
_entity.pdbx_description
1 polymer ?
#
loop_
_entity_poly.entity_id
_entity_poly.type
_entity_poly.pdbx_seq_one_letter_code
_entity_poly.pdbx_strand_id
1 'polypeptide(L)'
;MDRQERRLRRSPFVIRDHSLNNYVQDIACRLGGKHCPDIRVHLVRTPLFNASMAPNGMMQVWTGLMLRMENEAQLAAVLGHEIAHYLERHTLERLRDIKSASAFATFVGLFGAAGAIGQLATLAATFGFSRDQERAADRIGVLLMRKAGYDPAEAAKVWGNLLAESKARPDGGGASTLPMFATHPGAEERNETLATLAAEQPGGTTNATTWRERVRPFRSDWLREEIKLGQYEESVSLFTRMIESTPRDAELLAARGEVHRRHGGDRQFDLAVADFRAAEQIGHEPPEVHRGLGMIYRRRGASREARASLKHYLELAPQAPDAPMIRSYLEELGQ
;
A
#
# COMPACT_ATOMS: atom_id res chain seq x y z
N MET A 1 -25.44 -7.21 1.32
CA MET A 1 -24.12 -6.81 0.78
C MET A 1 -24.21 -6.30 -0.65
N ASP A 2 -25.01 -6.92 -1.54
CA ASP A 2 -25.07 -6.52 -2.96
C ASP A 2 -25.41 -5.05 -3.23
N ARG A 3 -26.24 -4.43 -2.37
CA ARG A 3 -26.49 -2.97 -2.46
C ARG A 3 -25.23 -2.14 -2.22
N GLN A 4 -24.36 -2.55 -1.30
CA GLN A 4 -23.08 -1.86 -1.07
C GLN A 4 -22.10 -2.12 -2.20
N GLU A 5 -22.04 -3.35 -2.70
CA GLU A 5 -21.21 -3.66 -3.88
C GLU A 5 -21.60 -2.79 -5.08
N ARG A 6 -22.90 -2.62 -5.34
CA ARG A 6 -23.38 -1.69 -6.39
C ARG A 6 -22.98 -0.23 -6.15
N ARG A 7 -22.93 0.22 -4.90
CA ARG A 7 -22.47 1.58 -4.54
C ARG A 7 -20.97 1.72 -4.74
N LEU A 8 -20.19 0.74 -4.27
CA LEU A 8 -18.74 0.68 -4.44
C LEU A 8 -18.37 0.78 -5.92
N ARG A 9 -18.99 -0.03 -6.79
CA ARG A 9 -18.72 -0.01 -8.24
C ARG A 9 -18.94 1.37 -8.91
N ARG A 10 -19.80 2.21 -8.33
CA ARG A 10 -20.09 3.58 -8.80
C ARG A 10 -19.18 4.64 -8.16
N SER A 11 -18.39 4.28 -7.16
CA SER A 11 -17.50 5.19 -6.44
C SER A 11 -16.40 5.75 -7.37
N PRO A 12 -16.00 7.03 -7.20
CA PRO A 12 -14.83 7.57 -7.88
C PRO A 12 -13.51 6.93 -7.39
N PHE A 13 -13.52 6.31 -6.21
CA PHE A 13 -12.33 5.66 -5.63
C PHE A 13 -12.05 4.27 -6.21
N VAL A 14 -12.97 3.66 -6.96
CA VAL A 14 -12.70 2.35 -7.59
C VAL A 14 -11.81 2.54 -8.82
N ILE A 15 -10.72 1.78 -8.88
CA ILE A 15 -9.82 1.74 -10.04
C ILE A 15 -10.51 0.94 -11.14
N ARG A 16 -10.67 1.55 -12.33
CA ARG A 16 -11.39 0.96 -13.47
C ARG A 16 -10.48 0.42 -14.57
N ASP A 17 -9.17 0.42 -14.36
CA ASP A 17 -8.23 -0.12 -15.33
C ASP A 17 -8.48 -1.63 -15.53
N HIS A 18 -8.82 -2.02 -16.75
CA HIS A 18 -9.24 -3.41 -17.02
C HIS A 18 -8.07 -4.39 -16.91
N SER A 19 -6.86 -3.97 -17.28
CA SER A 19 -5.66 -4.82 -17.22
C SER A 19 -5.32 -5.17 -15.77
N LEU A 20 -5.25 -4.17 -14.89
CA LEU A 20 -4.95 -4.38 -13.48
C LEU A 20 -6.07 -5.16 -12.76
N ASN A 21 -7.34 -4.82 -13.02
CA ASN A 21 -8.46 -5.53 -12.40
C ASN A 21 -8.48 -7.01 -12.80
N ASN A 22 -8.33 -7.32 -14.09
CA ASN A 22 -8.30 -8.71 -14.55
C ASN A 22 -7.11 -9.47 -13.94
N TYR A 23 -5.94 -8.84 -13.91
CA TYR A 23 -4.74 -9.46 -13.33
C TYR A 23 -4.92 -9.84 -11.85
N VAL A 24 -5.48 -8.94 -11.02
CA VAL A 24 -5.72 -9.25 -9.60
C VAL A 24 -6.88 -10.26 -9.43
N GLN A 25 -7.92 -10.17 -10.26
CA GLN A 25 -8.99 -11.15 -10.29
C GLN A 25 -8.48 -12.55 -10.66
N ASP A 26 -7.54 -12.67 -11.60
CA ASP A 26 -6.94 -13.94 -12.01
C ASP A 26 -6.10 -14.57 -10.89
N ILE A 27 -5.39 -13.76 -10.10
CA ILE A 27 -4.70 -14.23 -8.88
C ILE A 27 -5.74 -14.81 -7.90
N ALA A 28 -6.79 -14.06 -7.60
CA ALA A 28 -7.84 -14.49 -6.68
C ALA A 28 -8.57 -15.76 -7.17
N CYS A 29 -8.81 -15.89 -8.47
CA CYS A 29 -9.43 -17.07 -9.07
C CYS A 29 -8.52 -18.30 -9.04
N ARG A 30 -7.21 -18.14 -9.28
CA ARG A 30 -6.23 -19.24 -9.11
C ARG A 30 -6.25 -19.78 -7.67
N LEU A 31 -6.31 -18.88 -6.68
CA LEU A 31 -6.39 -19.24 -5.26
C LEU A 31 -7.74 -19.90 -4.92
N GLY A 32 -8.85 -19.30 -5.35
CA GLY A 32 -10.21 -19.79 -5.06
C GLY A 32 -10.57 -21.12 -5.75
N GLY A 33 -9.89 -21.45 -6.86
CA GLY A 33 -10.15 -22.67 -7.63
C GLY A 33 -11.62 -22.78 -8.02
N LYS A 34 -12.30 -23.83 -7.55
CA LYS A 34 -13.74 -24.06 -7.83
C LYS A 34 -14.65 -22.93 -7.33
N HIS A 35 -14.18 -22.10 -6.40
CA HIS A 35 -14.91 -20.96 -5.85
C HIS A 35 -14.67 -19.64 -6.60
N CYS A 36 -13.86 -19.63 -7.66
CA CYS A 36 -13.66 -18.43 -8.49
C CYS A 36 -14.97 -17.73 -8.92
N PRO A 37 -16.06 -18.43 -9.31
CA PRO A 37 -17.34 -17.77 -9.64
C PRO A 37 -17.96 -16.95 -8.50
N ASP A 38 -17.61 -17.27 -7.25
CA ASP A 38 -18.12 -16.57 -6.06
C ASP A 38 -17.33 -15.28 -5.78
N ILE A 39 -16.10 -15.15 -6.29
CA ILE A 39 -15.12 -14.12 -5.92
C ILE A 39 -15.18 -12.95 -6.91
N ARG A 40 -15.41 -11.74 -6.40
CA ARG A 40 -15.41 -10.50 -7.19
C ARG A 40 -14.49 -9.47 -6.53
N VAL A 41 -13.35 -9.22 -7.17
CA VAL A 41 -12.33 -8.29 -6.65
C VAL A 41 -12.63 -6.87 -7.12
N HIS A 42 -12.55 -5.91 -6.19
CA HIS A 42 -12.65 -4.47 -6.46
C HIS A 42 -11.43 -3.76 -5.91
N LEU A 43 -10.65 -3.14 -6.80
CA LEU A 43 -9.47 -2.36 -6.41
C LEU A 43 -9.89 -0.94 -6.01
N VAL A 44 -9.48 -0.49 -4.84
CA VAL A 44 -9.91 0.78 -4.25
C VAL A 44 -8.70 1.68 -3.98
N ARG A 45 -8.76 2.90 -4.52
CA ARG A 45 -7.78 3.97 -4.33
C ARG A 45 -7.84 4.46 -2.88
N THR A 46 -7.02 3.87 -2.03
CA THR A 46 -6.88 4.19 -0.61
C THR A 46 -5.46 3.82 -0.20
N PRO A 47 -4.63 4.79 0.23
CA PRO A 47 -3.20 4.56 0.47
C PRO A 47 -2.88 3.79 1.75
N LEU A 48 -3.87 3.19 2.40
CA LEU A 48 -3.63 2.36 3.58
C LEU A 48 -3.52 0.88 3.21
N PHE A 49 -2.77 0.15 4.03
CA PHE A 49 -2.65 -1.30 3.92
C PHE A 49 -3.95 -1.98 4.40
N ASN A 50 -4.76 -2.47 3.45
CA ASN A 50 -5.93 -3.28 3.76
C ASN A 50 -6.44 -4.12 2.57
N ALA A 51 -7.02 -5.27 2.90
CA ALA A 51 -7.91 -6.05 2.05
C ALA A 51 -9.05 -6.59 2.92
N SER A 52 -10.21 -6.86 2.32
CA SER A 52 -11.32 -7.48 3.06
C SER A 52 -12.22 -8.25 2.12
N MET A 53 -12.79 -9.36 2.61
CA MET A 53 -13.78 -10.14 1.87
C MET A 53 -15.13 -10.20 2.61
N ALA A 54 -16.18 -9.74 1.91
CA ALA A 54 -17.55 -9.76 2.40
C ALA A 54 -18.17 -11.15 2.29
N PRO A 55 -19.23 -11.45 3.09
CA PRO A 55 -19.89 -12.76 3.07
C PRO A 55 -20.53 -13.14 1.72
N ASN A 56 -20.76 -12.18 0.82
CA ASN A 56 -21.30 -12.46 -0.52
C ASN A 56 -20.21 -12.75 -1.56
N GLY A 57 -18.93 -12.74 -1.19
CA GLY A 57 -17.79 -12.99 -2.10
C GLY A 57 -17.22 -11.73 -2.75
N MET A 58 -17.70 -10.54 -2.38
CA MET A 58 -17.10 -9.27 -2.79
C MET A 58 -15.82 -9.03 -1.98
N MET A 59 -14.69 -8.89 -2.66
CA MET A 59 -13.39 -8.59 -2.08
C MET A 59 -12.97 -7.16 -2.44
N GLN A 60 -12.41 -6.43 -1.48
CA GLN A 60 -11.78 -5.14 -1.69
C GLN A 60 -10.28 -5.24 -1.44
N VAL A 61 -9.48 -4.62 -2.30
CA VAL A 61 -8.02 -4.53 -2.16
C VAL A 61 -7.60 -3.07 -2.33
N TRP A 62 -6.89 -2.52 -1.35
CA TRP A 62 -6.52 -1.11 -1.34
C TRP A 62 -5.16 -0.85 -1.99
N THR A 63 -4.97 0.34 -2.56
CA THR A 63 -3.71 0.71 -3.21
C THR A 63 -2.52 0.74 -2.26
N GLY A 64 -2.72 1.09 -0.99
CA GLY A 64 -1.67 1.03 0.03
C GLY A 64 -1.18 -0.39 0.33
N LEU A 65 -2.05 -1.40 0.17
CA LEU A 65 -1.65 -2.81 0.20
C LEU A 65 -0.80 -3.15 -1.01
N MET A 66 -1.29 -2.85 -2.22
CA MET A 66 -0.57 -3.17 -3.46
C MET A 66 0.80 -2.49 -3.52
N LEU A 67 0.92 -1.23 -3.07
CA LEU A 67 2.20 -0.52 -3.03
C LEU A 67 3.28 -1.25 -2.21
N ARG A 68 2.87 -1.95 -1.14
CA ARG A 68 3.78 -2.64 -0.21
C ARG A 68 4.22 -4.03 -0.68
N MET A 69 3.57 -4.59 -1.70
CA MET A 69 3.92 -5.90 -2.26
C MET A 69 5.13 -5.77 -3.20
N GLU A 70 6.13 -6.60 -2.98
CA GLU A 70 7.32 -6.70 -3.82
C GLU A 70 7.13 -7.67 -4.99
N ASN A 71 6.16 -8.57 -4.87
CA ASN A 71 5.88 -9.62 -5.85
C ASN A 71 4.43 -10.13 -5.80
N GLU A 72 4.04 -10.93 -6.80
CA GLU A 72 2.67 -11.48 -6.96
C GLU A 72 2.31 -12.45 -5.84
N ALA A 73 3.27 -13.25 -5.37
CA ALA A 73 3.04 -14.22 -4.29
C ALA A 73 2.74 -13.54 -2.95
N GLN A 74 3.36 -12.40 -2.65
CA GLN A 74 3.01 -11.58 -1.48
C GLN A 74 1.56 -11.08 -1.56
N LEU A 75 1.12 -10.60 -2.73
CA LEU A 75 -0.29 -10.25 -2.94
C LEU A 75 -1.18 -11.49 -2.77
N ALA A 76 -0.80 -12.60 -3.39
CA ALA A 76 -1.54 -13.87 -3.30
C ALA A 76 -1.66 -14.39 -1.86
N ALA A 77 -0.67 -14.14 -1.00
CA ALA A 77 -0.74 -14.48 0.41
C ALA A 77 -1.89 -13.75 1.12
N VAL A 78 -1.99 -12.43 0.91
CA VAL A 78 -3.06 -11.64 1.51
C VAL A 78 -4.43 -12.00 0.92
N LEU A 79 -4.53 -12.19 -0.40
CA LEU A 79 -5.80 -12.60 -1.02
C LEU A 79 -6.20 -14.02 -0.58
N GLY A 80 -5.24 -14.94 -0.45
CA GLY A 80 -5.47 -16.31 0.01
C GLY A 80 -5.98 -16.34 1.45
N HIS A 81 -5.44 -15.48 2.32
CA HIS A 81 -5.93 -15.28 3.68
C HIS A 81 -7.39 -14.81 3.71
N GLU A 82 -7.73 -13.79 2.90
CA GLU A 82 -9.12 -13.30 2.79
C GLU A 82 -10.08 -14.35 2.23
N ILE A 83 -9.64 -15.12 1.23
CA ILE A 83 -10.43 -16.24 0.68
C ILE A 83 -10.62 -17.31 1.75
N ALA A 84 -9.63 -17.60 2.58
CA ALA A 84 -9.77 -18.55 3.67
C ALA A 84 -10.83 -18.11 4.69
N HIS A 85 -10.88 -16.84 5.08
CA HIS A 85 -11.97 -16.30 5.90
C HIS A 85 -13.35 -16.50 5.26
N TYR A 86 -13.43 -16.34 3.93
CA TYR A 86 -14.67 -16.58 3.19
C TYR A 86 -15.07 -18.06 3.18
N LEU A 87 -14.13 -18.96 2.91
CA LEU A 87 -14.38 -20.41 2.86
C LEU A 87 -14.81 -20.96 4.24
N GLU A 88 -14.15 -20.50 5.31
CA GLU A 88 -14.50 -20.83 6.70
C GLU A 88 -15.69 -20.03 7.24
N ARG A 89 -16.26 -19.12 6.44
CA ARG A 89 -17.45 -18.32 6.78
C ARG A 89 -17.26 -17.41 8.00
N HIS A 90 -16.03 -17.06 8.39
CA HIS A 90 -15.74 -16.21 9.54
C HIS A 90 -16.46 -14.85 9.47
N THR A 91 -16.51 -14.22 8.30
CA THR A 91 -17.21 -12.94 8.11
C THR A 91 -18.73 -13.09 8.24
N LEU A 92 -19.29 -14.25 7.90
CA LEU A 92 -20.71 -14.56 8.08
C LEU A 92 -21.04 -14.84 9.55
N GLU A 93 -20.16 -15.53 10.29
CA GLU A 93 -20.27 -15.71 11.74
C GLU A 93 -20.28 -14.36 12.44
N ARG A 94 -19.33 -13.48 12.10
CA ARG A 94 -19.28 -12.11 12.63
C ARG A 94 -20.58 -11.35 12.37
N LEU A 95 -21.12 -11.47 11.16
CA LEU A 95 -22.40 -10.84 10.80
C LEU A 95 -23.57 -11.36 11.66
N ARG A 96 -23.58 -12.64 12.02
CA ARG A 96 -24.62 -13.25 12.88
C ARG A 96 -24.51 -12.82 14.34
N ASP A 97 -23.30 -12.46 14.79
CA ASP A 97 -23.05 -11.98 16.15
C ASP A 97 -23.48 -10.53 16.36
N ILE A 98 -23.65 -9.76 15.29
CA ILE A 98 -24.16 -8.39 15.36
C ILE A 98 -25.64 -8.40 15.80
N LYS A 99 -25.92 -7.78 16.95
CA LYS A 99 -27.28 -7.72 17.53
C LYS A 99 -27.99 -6.37 17.38
N SER A 100 -27.27 -5.29 17.08
CA SER A 100 -27.86 -3.94 16.98
C SER A 100 -27.86 -3.41 15.53
N ALA A 101 -28.88 -2.61 15.20
CA ALA A 101 -29.00 -1.98 13.89
C ALA A 101 -27.85 -1.00 13.60
N SER A 102 -27.35 -0.30 14.62
CA SER A 102 -26.20 0.60 14.51
C SER A 102 -24.91 -0.16 14.19
N ALA A 103 -24.62 -1.25 14.92
CA ALA A 103 -23.45 -2.08 14.65
C ALA A 103 -23.55 -2.74 13.28
N PHE A 104 -24.75 -3.15 12.85
CA PHE A 104 -24.97 -3.65 11.50
C PHE A 104 -24.69 -2.59 10.44
N ALA A 105 -25.15 -1.36 10.64
CA ALA A 105 -24.86 -0.26 9.73
C ALA A 105 -23.35 0.04 9.64
N THR A 106 -22.65 0.06 10.78
CA THR A 106 -21.19 0.22 10.83
C THR A 106 -20.47 -0.90 10.08
N PHE A 107 -20.80 -2.16 10.36
CA PHE A 107 -20.22 -3.32 9.69
C PHE A 107 -20.39 -3.24 8.17
N VAL A 108 -21.62 -2.98 7.71
CA VAL A 108 -21.93 -2.82 6.29
C VAL A 108 -21.18 -1.61 5.70
N GLY A 109 -20.93 -0.57 6.49
CA GLY A 109 -20.16 0.61 6.14
C GLY A 109 -18.67 0.35 5.89
N LEU A 110 -18.06 -0.64 6.56
CA LEU A 110 -16.67 -1.04 6.30
C LEU A 110 -16.43 -1.50 4.87
N PHE A 111 -17.49 -1.94 4.19
CA PHE A 111 -17.46 -2.42 2.82
C PHE A 111 -17.90 -1.37 1.78
N GLY A 112 -18.07 -0.12 2.20
CA GLY A 112 -18.27 1.03 1.32
C GLY A 112 -16.95 1.70 0.96
N ALA A 113 -16.94 2.51 -0.11
CA ALA A 113 -15.81 3.39 -0.39
C ALA A 113 -15.76 4.51 0.67
N ALA A 114 -14.91 4.36 1.68
CA ALA A 114 -14.85 5.28 2.82
C ALA A 114 -13.89 6.46 2.56
N GLY A 115 -14.43 7.69 2.66
CA GLY A 115 -13.65 8.92 2.81
C GLY A 115 -13.31 9.27 4.27
N ALA A 116 -13.65 8.40 5.23
CA ALA A 116 -13.47 8.62 6.67
C ALA A 116 -12.40 7.66 7.24
N ILE A 117 -11.19 7.76 6.71
CA ILE A 117 -10.07 6.86 6.98
C ILE A 117 -9.67 6.81 8.48
N GLY A 118 -9.73 7.94 9.20
CA GLY A 118 -9.23 8.04 10.59
C GLY A 118 -10.05 7.31 11.66
N GLN A 119 -11.38 7.17 11.48
CA GLN A 119 -12.23 6.39 12.40
C GLN A 119 -12.27 4.90 12.05
N LEU A 120 -11.73 4.54 10.89
CA LEU A 120 -11.90 3.23 10.30
C LEU A 120 -11.17 2.15 11.09
N ALA A 121 -9.97 2.43 11.63
CA ALA A 121 -9.22 1.46 12.44
C ALA A 121 -9.97 1.10 13.74
N THR A 122 -10.46 2.08 14.50
CA THR A 122 -11.22 1.84 15.74
C THR A 122 -12.53 1.11 15.47
N LEU A 123 -13.25 1.49 14.40
CA LEU A 123 -14.49 0.80 14.01
C LEU A 123 -14.21 -0.62 13.53
N ALA A 124 -13.13 -0.83 12.77
CA ALA A 124 -12.73 -2.12 12.26
C ALA A 124 -12.30 -3.09 13.39
N ALA A 125 -11.65 -2.58 14.44
CA ALA A 125 -11.29 -3.38 15.63
C ALA A 125 -12.50 -4.05 16.30
N THR A 126 -13.68 -3.42 16.26
CA THR A 126 -14.92 -3.99 16.80
C THR A 126 -15.36 -5.27 16.07
N PHE A 127 -14.91 -5.44 14.83
CA PHE A 127 -15.25 -6.58 13.97
C PHE A 127 -14.05 -7.50 13.73
N GLY A 128 -12.97 -7.37 14.50
CA GLY A 128 -11.78 -8.20 14.37
C GLY A 128 -12.02 -9.66 14.67
N PHE A 129 -11.30 -10.53 13.96
CA PHE A 129 -11.43 -11.98 14.08
C PHE A 129 -10.74 -12.53 15.33
N SER A 130 -11.17 -13.71 15.79
CA SER A 130 -10.49 -14.39 16.90
C SER A 130 -9.13 -14.92 16.46
N ARG A 131 -8.23 -15.19 17.41
CA ARG A 131 -6.92 -15.79 17.11
C ARG A 131 -7.05 -17.16 16.42
N ASP A 132 -8.07 -17.94 16.77
CA ASP A 132 -8.31 -19.24 16.13
C ASP A 132 -8.79 -19.09 14.68
N GLN A 133 -9.63 -18.10 14.42
CA GLN A 133 -10.06 -17.76 13.06
C GLN A 133 -8.87 -17.30 12.20
N GLU A 134 -7.97 -16.47 12.75
CA GLU A 134 -6.74 -16.06 12.06
C GLU A 134 -5.80 -17.23 11.77
N ARG A 135 -5.57 -18.12 12.75
CA ARG A 135 -4.71 -19.31 12.55
C ARG A 135 -5.28 -20.28 11.51
N ALA A 136 -6.61 -20.45 11.48
CA ALA A 136 -7.27 -21.25 10.46
C ALA A 136 -7.12 -20.61 9.07
N ALA A 137 -7.33 -19.29 8.98
CA ALA A 137 -7.17 -18.54 7.74
C ALA A 137 -5.72 -18.56 7.22
N ASP A 138 -4.72 -18.40 8.10
CA ASP A 138 -3.29 -18.50 7.76
C ASP A 138 -2.96 -19.89 7.17
N ARG A 139 -3.39 -20.95 7.85
CA ARG A 139 -3.13 -22.34 7.41
C ARG A 139 -3.75 -22.61 6.04
N ILE A 140 -5.02 -22.25 5.86
CA ILE A 140 -5.72 -22.47 4.60
C ILE A 140 -5.13 -21.57 3.51
N GLY A 141 -4.83 -20.31 3.81
CA GLY A 141 -4.21 -19.36 2.89
C GLY A 141 -2.90 -19.90 2.31
N VAL A 142 -2.01 -20.42 3.16
CA VAL A 142 -0.76 -21.09 2.73
C VAL A 142 -1.04 -22.30 1.83
N LEU A 143 -2.05 -23.12 2.15
CA LEU A 143 -2.45 -24.24 1.29
C LEU A 143 -2.99 -23.78 -0.07
N LEU A 144 -3.76 -22.69 -0.11
CA LEU A 144 -4.26 -22.09 -1.35
C LEU A 144 -3.09 -21.56 -2.20
N MET A 145 -2.12 -20.87 -1.58
CA MET A 145 -0.90 -20.40 -2.26
C MET A 145 -0.14 -21.55 -2.92
N ARG A 146 0.13 -22.63 -2.16
CA ARG A 146 0.82 -23.83 -2.65
C ARG A 146 0.10 -24.45 -3.83
N LYS A 147 -1.22 -24.62 -3.71
CA LYS A 147 -2.05 -25.19 -4.77
C LYS A 147 -2.05 -24.32 -6.04
N ALA A 148 -1.95 -23.01 -5.88
CA ALA A 148 -1.84 -22.05 -6.98
C ALA A 148 -0.41 -21.91 -7.54
N GLY A 149 0.59 -22.59 -6.97
CA GLY A 149 1.98 -22.58 -7.42
C GLY A 149 2.82 -21.39 -6.92
N TYR A 150 2.34 -20.67 -5.90
CA TYR A 150 3.08 -19.57 -5.28
C TYR A 150 4.00 -20.05 -4.16
N ASP A 151 5.09 -19.30 -3.96
CA ASP A 151 5.98 -19.51 -2.82
C ASP A 151 5.30 -19.10 -1.50
N PRO A 152 4.98 -20.04 -0.58
CA PRO A 152 4.32 -19.73 0.67
C PRO A 152 5.21 -18.95 1.65
N ALA A 153 6.53 -18.92 1.47
CA ALA A 153 7.44 -18.15 2.32
C ALA A 153 7.18 -16.63 2.23
N GLU A 154 6.58 -16.18 1.12
CA GLU A 154 6.21 -14.78 0.93
C GLU A 154 5.12 -14.31 1.91
N ALA A 155 4.29 -15.22 2.45
CA ALA A 155 3.28 -14.87 3.44
C ALA A 155 3.89 -14.30 4.74
N ALA A 156 4.95 -14.94 5.25
CA ALA A 156 5.67 -14.45 6.43
C ALA A 156 6.37 -13.11 6.13
N LYS A 157 6.98 -12.97 4.95
CA LYS A 157 7.66 -11.73 4.54
C LYS A 157 6.72 -10.53 4.53
N VAL A 158 5.46 -10.68 4.11
CA VAL A 158 4.46 -9.60 4.18
C VAL A 158 4.32 -9.07 5.61
N TRP A 159 4.17 -9.94 6.60
CA TRP A 159 4.01 -9.53 7.99
C TRP A 159 5.29 -8.95 8.58
N GLY A 160 6.44 -9.58 8.31
CA GLY A 160 7.75 -9.06 8.72
C GLY A 160 8.00 -7.64 8.20
N ASN A 161 7.65 -7.40 6.93
CA ASN A 161 7.74 -6.11 6.27
C ASN A 161 6.88 -5.04 6.94
N LEU A 162 5.63 -5.35 7.29
CA LEU A 162 4.72 -4.43 7.98
C LEU A 162 5.14 -4.16 9.43
N LEU A 163 5.68 -5.18 10.11
CA LEU A 163 6.23 -5.02 11.46
C LEU A 163 7.46 -4.09 11.45
N ALA A 164 8.30 -4.17 10.42
CA ALA A 164 9.44 -3.26 10.25
C ALA A 164 8.97 -1.81 10.03
N GLU A 165 7.94 -1.60 9.19
CA GLU A 165 7.34 -0.28 8.98
C GLU A 165 6.74 0.28 10.28
N SER A 166 6.00 -0.53 11.04
CA SER A 166 5.40 -0.10 12.33
C SER A 166 6.46 0.24 13.37
N LYS A 167 7.58 -0.50 13.43
CA LYS A 167 8.69 -0.25 14.36
C LYS A 167 9.48 1.01 14.05
N ALA A 168 9.38 1.55 12.83
CA ALA A 168 10.04 2.81 12.45
C ALA A 168 9.42 4.03 13.14
N ARG A 169 8.21 3.91 13.70
CA ARG A 169 7.49 5.02 14.33
C ARG A 169 8.15 5.50 15.64
N PRO A 170 8.33 6.83 15.83
CA PRO A 170 8.93 7.38 17.05
C PRO A 170 8.10 7.14 18.32
N ASP A 171 6.77 7.06 18.19
CA ASP A 171 5.84 6.87 19.30
C ASP A 171 5.68 5.40 19.71
N GLY A 172 6.38 4.47 19.04
CA GLY A 172 6.20 3.05 19.24
C GLY A 172 4.76 2.60 18.97
N GLY A 173 3.98 3.36 18.19
CA GLY A 173 2.61 3.07 17.82
C GLY A 173 2.56 1.69 17.18
N GLY A 174 2.21 0.70 17.99
CA GLY A 174 2.28 -0.71 17.59
C GLY A 174 1.46 -0.97 16.33
N ALA A 175 1.63 -2.18 15.79
CA ALA A 175 0.94 -2.68 14.60
C ALA A 175 -0.56 -2.28 14.53
N SER A 176 -1.24 -2.10 15.67
CA SER A 176 -2.62 -1.62 15.81
C SER A 176 -3.04 -0.33 15.06
N THR A 177 -2.15 0.46 14.44
CA THR A 177 -2.53 1.65 13.67
C THR A 177 -2.87 1.40 12.20
N LEU A 178 -2.49 0.23 11.64
CA LEU A 178 -2.96 -0.17 10.30
C LEU A 178 -4.36 -0.80 10.40
N PRO A 179 -5.33 -0.40 9.55
CA PRO A 179 -6.68 -0.98 9.57
C PRO A 179 -6.72 -2.51 9.47
N MET A 180 -5.77 -3.12 8.75
CA MET A 180 -5.68 -4.59 8.70
C MET A 180 -5.36 -5.19 10.07
N PHE A 181 -4.41 -4.63 10.83
CA PHE A 181 -4.06 -5.16 12.15
C PHE A 181 -5.14 -4.96 13.21
N ALA A 182 -6.02 -3.97 13.02
CA ALA A 182 -7.21 -3.83 13.84
C ALA A 182 -8.20 -4.99 13.65
N THR A 183 -8.35 -5.49 12.41
CA THR A 183 -9.26 -6.60 12.08
C THR A 183 -8.61 -7.98 12.19
N HIS A 184 -7.29 -8.04 12.07
CA HIS A 184 -6.48 -9.25 12.03
C HIS A 184 -5.36 -9.18 13.09
N PRO A 185 -5.66 -9.52 14.36
CA PRO A 185 -4.70 -9.40 15.45
C PRO A 185 -3.57 -10.46 15.38
N GLY A 186 -2.47 -10.21 16.11
CA GLY A 186 -1.42 -11.23 16.34
C GLY A 186 -0.29 -11.27 15.31
N ALA A 187 0.02 -10.14 14.67
CA ALA A 187 1.03 -10.04 13.60
C ALA A 187 2.37 -10.75 13.88
N GLU A 188 2.94 -10.63 15.08
CA GLU A 188 4.22 -11.25 15.44
C GLU A 188 4.10 -12.78 15.55
N GLU A 189 3.13 -13.29 16.33
CA GLU A 189 2.85 -14.74 16.47
C GLU A 189 2.54 -15.39 15.11
N ARG A 190 1.78 -14.69 14.27
CA ARG A 190 1.40 -15.16 12.93
C ARG A 190 2.59 -15.22 11.98
N ASN A 191 3.51 -14.26 12.06
CA ASN A 191 4.73 -14.29 11.24
C ASN A 191 5.56 -15.56 11.50
N GLU A 192 5.75 -15.92 12.77
CA GLU A 192 6.46 -17.15 13.16
C GLU A 192 5.73 -18.42 12.70
N THR A 193 4.40 -18.44 12.87
CA THR A 193 3.55 -19.55 12.44
C THR A 193 3.59 -19.74 10.93
N LEU A 194 3.48 -18.65 10.15
CA LEU A 194 3.53 -18.68 8.70
C LEU A 194 4.90 -19.09 8.18
N ALA A 195 5.99 -18.67 8.83
CA ALA A 195 7.34 -19.12 8.49
C ALA A 195 7.49 -20.63 8.71
N THR A 196 6.95 -21.15 9.81
CA THR A 196 6.94 -22.59 10.11
C THR A 196 6.13 -23.37 9.07
N LEU A 197 4.90 -22.91 8.80
CA LEU A 197 4.04 -23.51 7.78
C LEU A 197 4.73 -23.52 6.43
N ALA A 198 5.29 -22.40 5.98
CA ALA A 198 5.99 -22.29 4.71
C ALA A 198 7.15 -23.29 4.57
N ALA A 199 7.91 -23.50 5.65
CA ALA A 199 9.04 -24.43 5.66
C ALA A 199 8.64 -25.90 5.47
N GLU A 200 7.39 -26.30 5.74
CA GLU A 200 6.93 -27.69 5.54
C GLU A 200 6.95 -28.11 4.07
N GLN A 201 6.70 -27.18 3.14
CA GLN A 201 6.78 -27.40 1.69
C GLN A 201 7.26 -26.11 1.03
N PRO A 202 8.60 -25.96 0.89
CA PRO A 202 9.20 -24.77 0.30
C PRO A 202 9.11 -24.78 -1.23
N GLY A 203 9.30 -23.62 -1.83
CA GLY A 203 9.35 -23.43 -3.28
C GLY A 203 8.04 -22.92 -3.86
N GLY A 204 8.03 -22.69 -5.18
CA GLY A 204 6.95 -21.99 -5.88
C GLY A 204 7.47 -20.75 -6.60
N THR A 205 6.57 -20.03 -7.25
CA THR A 205 6.92 -18.80 -7.98
C THR A 205 6.58 -17.56 -7.16
N THR A 206 7.41 -16.52 -7.24
CA THR A 206 7.10 -15.19 -6.68
C THR A 206 6.47 -14.26 -7.72
N ASN A 207 6.76 -14.47 -9.02
CA ASN A 207 6.39 -13.61 -10.14
C ASN A 207 6.72 -12.12 -9.90
N ALA A 208 7.87 -11.83 -9.28
CA ALA A 208 8.26 -10.48 -8.89
C ALA A 208 8.37 -9.50 -10.09
N THR A 209 8.96 -9.94 -11.21
CA THR A 209 9.07 -9.10 -12.42
C THR A 209 7.69 -8.79 -13.00
N THR A 210 6.84 -9.80 -13.17
CA THR A 210 5.46 -9.64 -13.66
C THR A 210 4.69 -8.65 -12.79
N TRP A 211 4.75 -8.80 -11.48
CA TRP A 211 4.12 -7.89 -10.55
C TRP A 211 4.56 -6.43 -10.76
N ARG A 212 5.88 -6.19 -10.76
CA ARG A 212 6.45 -4.84 -10.96
C ARG A 212 6.00 -4.22 -12.27
N GLU A 213 5.98 -4.97 -13.37
CA GLU A 213 5.53 -4.48 -14.67
C GLU A 213 4.05 -4.11 -14.67
N ARG A 214 3.20 -4.94 -14.04
CA ARG A 214 1.75 -4.72 -13.98
C ARG A 214 1.36 -3.50 -13.16
N VAL A 215 2.12 -3.19 -12.09
CA VAL A 215 1.82 -2.04 -11.23
C VAL A 215 2.53 -0.75 -11.62
N ARG A 216 3.59 -0.84 -12.45
CA ARG A 216 4.40 0.33 -12.88
C ARG A 216 3.56 1.52 -13.35
N PRO A 217 2.49 1.37 -14.17
CA PRO A 217 1.69 2.52 -14.63
C PRO A 217 0.97 3.29 -13.52
N PHE A 218 0.76 2.66 -12.35
CA PHE A 218 -0.01 3.23 -11.23
C PHE A 218 0.89 3.69 -10.08
N ARG A 219 2.15 3.23 -10.06
CA ARG A 219 3.05 3.39 -8.91
C ARG A 219 3.30 4.85 -8.56
N SER A 220 3.46 5.74 -9.55
CA SER A 220 3.65 7.18 -9.31
C SER A 220 2.52 7.80 -8.49
N ASP A 221 1.27 7.40 -8.76
CA ASP A 221 0.11 7.88 -8.01
C ASP A 221 0.12 7.33 -6.59
N TRP A 222 0.40 6.03 -6.42
CA TRP A 222 0.42 5.40 -5.10
C TRP A 222 1.53 5.97 -4.21
N LEU A 223 2.73 6.19 -4.74
CA LEU A 223 3.83 6.84 -4.03
C LEU A 223 3.44 8.24 -3.57
N ARG A 224 2.81 9.05 -4.44
CA ARG A 224 2.32 10.39 -4.08
C ARG A 224 1.25 10.34 -2.98
N GLU A 225 0.41 9.32 -2.94
CA GLU A 225 -0.61 9.16 -1.90
C GLU A 225 -0.02 8.73 -0.56
N GLU A 226 0.94 7.82 -0.57
CA GLU A 226 1.71 7.42 0.61
C GLU A 226 2.41 8.64 1.22
N ILE A 227 3.13 9.43 0.42
CA ILE A 227 3.79 10.67 0.85
C ILE A 227 2.80 11.66 1.49
N LYS A 228 1.55 11.71 1.00
CA LYS A 228 0.50 12.60 1.53
C LYS A 228 -0.03 12.17 2.88
N LEU A 229 0.19 10.93 3.32
CA LEU A 229 -0.20 10.47 4.66
C LEU A 229 0.59 11.21 5.76
N GLY A 230 1.79 11.70 5.47
CA GLY A 230 2.65 12.37 6.45
C GLY A 230 3.27 11.43 7.48
N GLN A 231 3.20 10.12 7.26
CA GLN A 231 3.82 9.06 8.06
C GLN A 231 5.28 8.89 7.62
N TYR A 232 6.11 9.86 7.96
CA TYR A 232 7.42 10.01 7.33
C TYR A 232 8.36 8.84 7.62
N GLU A 233 8.44 8.36 8.85
CA GLU A 233 9.36 7.27 9.21
C GLU A 233 8.94 5.93 8.59
N GLU A 234 7.64 5.65 8.59
CA GLU A 234 7.08 4.47 7.92
C GLU A 234 7.31 4.53 6.40
N SER A 235 7.09 5.70 5.78
CA SER A 235 7.32 5.91 4.35
C SER A 235 8.80 5.75 3.99
N VAL A 236 9.72 6.25 4.82
CA VAL A 236 11.17 6.05 4.63
C VAL A 236 11.52 4.57 4.73
N SER A 237 10.96 3.85 5.70
CA SER A 237 11.16 2.40 5.86
C SER A 237 10.68 1.63 4.62
N LEU A 238 9.45 1.90 4.17
CA LEU A 238 8.87 1.30 2.96
C LEU A 238 9.73 1.58 1.72
N PHE A 239 10.04 2.85 1.44
CA PHE A 239 10.78 3.20 0.23
C PHE A 239 12.22 2.71 0.27
N THR A 240 12.84 2.63 1.44
CA THR A 240 14.18 2.02 1.59
C THR A 240 14.16 0.56 1.18
N ARG A 241 13.19 -0.22 1.68
CA ARG A 241 13.02 -1.63 1.27
C ARG A 241 12.78 -1.78 -0.23
N MET A 242 11.92 -0.92 -0.81
CA MET A 242 11.67 -0.93 -2.25
C MET A 242 12.93 -0.61 -3.06
N ILE A 243 13.74 0.37 -2.63
CA ILE A 243 15.02 0.73 -3.26
C ILE A 243 16.01 -0.42 -3.14
N GLU A 244 16.11 -1.10 -1.99
CA GLU A 244 16.99 -2.28 -1.84
C GLU A 244 16.64 -3.39 -2.83
N SER A 245 15.34 -3.59 -3.11
CA SER A 245 14.89 -4.55 -4.13
C SER A 245 15.08 -4.07 -5.58
N THR A 246 15.18 -2.75 -5.79
CA THR A 246 15.32 -2.10 -7.11
C THR A 246 16.26 -0.89 -7.07
N PRO A 247 17.59 -1.09 -6.91
CA PRO A 247 18.52 -0.01 -6.52
C PRO A 247 18.72 1.11 -7.54
N ARG A 248 18.31 0.90 -8.80
CA ARG A 248 18.44 1.87 -9.90
C ARG A 248 17.08 2.42 -10.35
N ASP A 249 16.19 2.65 -9.40
CA ASP A 249 14.86 3.20 -9.66
C ASP A 249 14.79 4.68 -9.23
N ALA A 250 14.90 5.58 -10.21
CA ALA A 250 14.89 7.04 -9.98
C ALA A 250 13.57 7.52 -9.35
N GLU A 251 12.45 6.83 -9.61
CA GLU A 251 11.14 7.19 -9.05
C GLU A 251 11.08 6.92 -7.54
N LEU A 252 11.65 5.81 -7.09
CA LEU A 252 11.68 5.46 -5.67
C LEU A 252 12.63 6.35 -4.87
N LEU A 253 13.80 6.67 -5.44
CA LEU A 253 14.72 7.66 -4.87
C LEU A 253 14.06 9.03 -4.78
N ALA A 254 13.38 9.48 -5.84
CA ALA A 254 12.61 10.72 -5.81
C ALA A 254 11.51 10.72 -4.74
N ALA A 255 10.80 9.60 -4.57
CA ALA A 255 9.77 9.46 -3.55
C ALA A 255 10.35 9.56 -2.13
N ARG A 256 11.44 8.82 -1.83
CA ARG A 256 12.11 8.90 -0.52
C ARG A 256 12.71 10.27 -0.25
N GLY A 257 13.32 10.90 -1.26
CA GLY A 257 13.82 12.27 -1.17
C GLY A 257 12.71 13.29 -0.85
N GLU A 258 11.52 13.13 -1.45
CA GLU A 258 10.37 13.97 -1.14
C GLU A 258 9.84 13.75 0.28
N VAL A 259 9.87 12.52 0.81
CA VAL A 259 9.55 12.25 2.22
C VAL A 259 10.51 12.98 3.14
N HIS A 260 11.82 12.84 2.93
CA HIS A 260 12.84 13.54 3.71
C HIS A 260 12.66 15.07 3.64
N ARG A 261 12.38 15.61 2.45
CA ARG A 261 12.13 17.04 2.27
C ARG A 261 10.90 17.52 3.04
N ARG A 262 9.82 16.74 3.09
CA ARG A 262 8.60 17.07 3.84
C ARG A 262 8.75 16.90 5.34
N HIS A 263 9.49 15.89 5.79
CA HIS A 263 9.86 15.71 7.18
C HIS A 263 10.58 16.97 7.71
N GLY A 264 11.53 17.49 6.94
CA GLY A 264 12.22 18.74 7.24
C GLY A 264 13.25 18.64 8.36
N GLY A 265 14.09 19.69 8.45
CA GLY A 265 15.29 19.73 9.30
C GLY A 265 16.56 19.51 8.48
N ASP A 266 17.70 20.03 8.95
CA ASP A 266 18.93 20.10 8.14
C ASP A 266 19.42 18.72 7.69
N ARG A 267 19.46 17.76 8.63
CA ARG A 267 19.80 16.36 8.33
C ARG A 267 18.86 15.76 7.27
N GLN A 268 17.56 16.01 7.39
CA GLN A 268 16.59 15.45 6.43
C GLN A 268 16.72 16.12 5.06
N PHE A 269 17.04 17.42 5.00
CA PHE A 269 17.36 18.07 3.74
C PHE A 269 18.62 17.53 3.09
N ASP A 270 19.65 17.14 3.85
CA ASP A 270 20.84 16.50 3.28
C ASP A 270 20.52 15.13 2.68
N LEU A 271 19.70 14.32 3.38
CA LEU A 271 19.21 13.04 2.87
C LEU A 271 18.35 13.22 1.61
N ALA A 272 17.46 14.20 1.61
CA ALA A 272 16.63 14.52 0.44
C ALA A 272 17.48 14.91 -0.77
N VAL A 273 18.48 15.78 -0.59
CA VAL A 273 19.41 16.17 -1.67
C VAL A 273 20.18 14.96 -2.17
N ALA A 274 20.66 14.08 -1.30
CA ALA A 274 21.38 12.87 -1.71
C ALA A 274 20.51 11.96 -2.59
N ASP A 275 19.26 11.70 -2.20
CA ASP A 275 18.32 10.89 -2.97
C ASP A 275 17.97 11.54 -4.32
N PHE A 276 17.72 12.85 -4.33
CA PHE A 276 17.43 13.59 -5.55
C PHE A 276 18.60 13.57 -6.55
N ARG A 277 19.83 13.78 -6.06
CA ARG A 277 21.04 13.68 -6.91
C ARG A 277 21.27 12.25 -7.41
N ALA A 278 20.98 11.24 -6.60
CA ALA A 278 21.05 9.85 -7.05
C ALA A 278 20.02 9.55 -8.15
N ALA A 279 18.80 10.09 -8.04
CA ALA A 279 17.78 9.98 -9.08
C ALA A 279 18.22 10.64 -10.41
N GLU A 280 18.77 11.87 -10.35
CA GLU A 280 19.32 12.55 -11.54
C GLU A 280 20.45 11.75 -12.21
N GLN A 281 21.33 11.11 -11.43
CA GLN A 281 22.44 10.31 -11.97
C GLN A 281 21.96 9.05 -12.73
N ILE A 282 20.81 8.48 -12.34
CA ILE A 282 20.20 7.37 -13.06
C ILE A 282 19.57 7.85 -14.36
N GLY A 283 18.97 9.04 -14.34
CA GLY A 283 18.22 9.63 -15.44
C GLY A 283 16.76 9.14 -15.49
N HIS A 284 15.94 9.86 -16.25
CA HIS A 284 14.48 9.68 -16.31
C HIS A 284 13.78 9.90 -14.96
N GLU A 285 14.36 10.74 -14.12
CA GLU A 285 13.78 11.14 -12.85
C GLU A 285 12.48 11.94 -13.05
N PRO A 286 11.51 11.84 -12.11
CA PRO A 286 10.33 12.68 -12.14
C PRO A 286 10.72 14.17 -12.04
N PRO A 287 10.05 15.09 -12.75
CA PRO A 287 10.31 16.53 -12.66
C PRO A 287 10.31 17.06 -11.22
N GLU A 288 9.50 16.45 -10.35
CA GLU A 288 9.39 16.77 -8.93
C GLU A 288 10.72 16.75 -8.16
N VAL A 289 11.74 16.03 -8.66
CA VAL A 289 13.11 16.06 -8.12
C VAL A 289 13.68 17.47 -8.14
N HIS A 290 13.56 18.16 -9.28
CA HIS A 290 14.06 19.52 -9.49
C HIS A 290 13.28 20.55 -8.66
N ARG A 291 11.97 20.35 -8.52
CA ARG A 291 11.16 21.12 -7.58
C ARG A 291 11.66 20.92 -6.15
N GLY A 292 11.89 19.68 -5.73
CA GLY A 292 12.37 19.33 -4.40
C GLY A 292 13.70 19.99 -4.06
N LEU A 293 14.70 19.84 -4.93
CA LEU A 293 16.01 20.50 -4.82
C LEU A 293 15.87 22.02 -4.74
N GLY A 294 15.08 22.63 -5.62
CA GLY A 294 14.85 24.07 -5.65
C GLY A 294 14.25 24.61 -4.36
N MET A 295 13.29 23.90 -3.77
CA MET A 295 12.68 24.26 -2.48
C MET A 295 13.67 24.15 -1.32
N ILE A 296 14.55 23.13 -1.32
CA ILE A 296 15.59 22.96 -0.30
C ILE A 296 16.62 24.09 -0.39
N TYR A 297 17.14 24.36 -1.60
CA TYR A 297 18.11 25.42 -1.82
C TYR A 297 17.56 26.79 -1.46
N ARG A 298 16.29 27.07 -1.78
CA ARG A 298 15.64 28.32 -1.37
C ARG A 298 15.62 28.47 0.15
N ARG A 299 15.25 27.40 0.88
CA ARG A 299 15.23 27.41 2.35
C ARG A 299 16.62 27.59 2.97
N ARG A 300 17.68 27.17 2.27
CA ARG A 300 19.09 27.35 2.68
C ARG A 300 19.70 28.68 2.22
N GLY A 301 18.96 29.55 1.53
CA GLY A 301 19.47 30.81 0.99
C GLY A 301 20.39 30.65 -0.24
N ALA A 302 20.50 29.46 -0.81
CA ALA A 302 21.30 29.15 -2.00
C ALA A 302 20.52 29.58 -3.27
N SER A 303 20.38 30.88 -3.47
CA SER A 303 19.44 31.46 -4.44
C SER A 303 19.74 31.07 -5.89
N ARG A 304 21.02 30.95 -6.26
CA ARG A 304 21.44 30.56 -7.63
C ARG A 304 21.04 29.11 -7.94
N GLU A 305 21.35 28.20 -7.02
CA GLU A 305 21.04 26.77 -7.13
C GLU A 305 19.53 26.53 -7.08
N ALA A 306 18.81 27.27 -6.22
CA ALA A 306 17.36 27.26 -6.15
C ALA A 306 16.73 27.64 -7.48
N ARG A 307 17.17 28.77 -8.06
CA ARG A 307 16.68 29.28 -9.34
C ARG A 307 16.94 28.33 -10.50
N ALA A 308 18.14 27.74 -10.57
CA ALA A 308 18.47 26.75 -11.60
C ALA A 308 17.53 25.54 -11.53
N SER A 309 17.34 24.97 -10.32
CA SER A 309 16.51 23.78 -10.13
C SER A 309 15.02 24.06 -10.42
N LEU A 310 14.49 25.20 -9.93
CA LEU A 310 13.09 25.57 -10.15
C LEU A 310 12.78 25.93 -11.62
N LYS A 311 13.73 26.52 -12.35
CA LYS A 311 13.58 26.73 -13.81
C LYS A 311 13.52 25.40 -14.53
N HIS A 312 14.43 24.48 -14.22
CA HIS A 312 14.45 23.17 -14.86
C HIS A 312 13.17 22.36 -14.59
N TYR A 313 12.61 22.45 -13.37
CA TYR A 313 11.28 21.90 -13.08
C TYR A 313 10.19 22.44 -14.02
N LEU A 314 10.16 23.75 -14.25
CA LEU A 314 9.17 24.38 -15.14
C LEU A 314 9.40 24.07 -16.63
N GLU A 315 10.63 23.77 -17.04
CA GLU A 315 10.93 23.28 -18.40
C GLU A 315 10.36 21.87 -18.60
N LEU A 316 10.54 20.99 -17.62
CA LEU A 316 10.06 19.61 -17.67
C LEU A 316 8.54 19.50 -17.46
N ALA A 317 7.96 20.35 -16.62
CA ALA A 317 6.54 20.29 -16.23
C ALA A 317 5.86 21.69 -16.23
N PRO A 318 5.77 22.37 -17.39
CA PRO A 318 5.29 23.76 -17.48
C PRO A 318 3.82 23.96 -17.08
N GLN A 319 3.03 22.87 -17.13
CA GLN A 319 1.60 22.84 -16.82
C GLN A 319 1.29 22.15 -15.48
N ALA A 320 2.31 21.91 -14.65
CA ALA A 320 2.07 21.34 -13.33
C ALA A 320 1.13 22.24 -12.51
N PRO A 321 0.23 21.69 -11.68
CA PRO A 321 -0.73 22.49 -10.90
C PRO A 321 -0.08 23.53 -9.97
N ASP A 322 1.15 23.27 -9.54
CA ASP A 322 1.97 24.15 -8.69
C ASP A 322 2.88 25.09 -9.49
N ALA A 323 2.89 25.04 -10.83
CA ALA A 323 3.74 25.89 -11.66
C ALA A 323 3.56 27.40 -11.39
N PRO A 324 2.34 27.95 -11.17
CA PRO A 324 2.19 29.35 -10.80
C PRO A 324 2.90 29.72 -9.50
N MET A 325 2.86 28.84 -8.49
CA MET A 325 3.58 29.03 -7.23
C MET A 325 5.10 29.02 -7.46
N ILE A 326 5.60 28.09 -8.29
CA ILE A 326 7.02 28.03 -8.59
C ILE A 326 7.51 29.26 -9.35
N ARG A 327 6.71 29.83 -10.27
CA ARG A 327 7.03 31.09 -10.95
C ARG A 327 7.14 32.26 -9.97
N SER A 328 6.22 32.37 -9.01
CA SER A 328 6.31 33.37 -7.93
C SER A 328 7.62 33.27 -7.16
N TYR A 329 8.05 32.05 -6.82
CA TYR A 329 9.33 31.84 -6.12
C TYR A 329 10.54 32.25 -6.96
N LEU A 330 10.49 32.08 -8.28
CA LEU A 330 11.57 32.51 -9.18
C LEU A 330 11.67 34.04 -9.29
N GLU A 331 10.56 34.75 -9.17
CA GLU A 331 10.52 36.22 -9.12
C GLU A 331 11.13 36.76 -7.83
N GLU A 332 10.76 36.16 -6.68
CA GLU A 332 11.30 36.50 -5.36
C GLU A 332 12.82 36.30 -5.27
N LEU A 333 13.36 35.28 -5.94
CA LEU A 333 14.78 34.97 -5.96
C LEU A 333 15.62 35.98 -6.77
N GLY A 334 14.99 36.91 -7.49
CA GLY A 334 15.69 37.89 -8.32
C GLY A 334 16.34 37.29 -9.57
N GLN A 335 17.11 38.10 -10.30
CA GLN A 335 17.73 37.71 -11.57
C GLN A 335 18.93 36.78 -11.41
#